data_AF-A0A423UBT4-F1
#
_entry.id   AF-A0A423UBT4-F1
#
_cell.length_a   1.000
_cell.length_b   1.000
_cell.length_c   1.000
_cell.angle_alpha   90.00
_cell.angle_beta   90.00
_cell.angle_gamma   90.00
#
_symmetry.space_group_name_H-M   'P 1'
#
loop_
_entity.id
_entity.type
_entity.pdbx_description
1 polymer ?
#
loop_
_entity_poly.entity_id
_entity_poly.type
_entity_poly.pdbx_seq_one_letter_code
_entity_poly.pdbx_strand_id
1 'polypeptide(L)'
;NPIVMCDSRPPPSPSRNSTPETLQGSGNRKAAVNNNVVSIPPNHPTSHLHPTSPPTPNSEKPKEITRMNGQLGMVQSANMIIAPALGAFLFAFIPIEYLILLDVLGAIIGICILTWVQIPNNEKIDQPIHVLHNTRLGIKQLTNNKGLWYITLIGAVFTLTYMPAASMYPLMTMKYFQGTVSQAGLIEAIYSTGMLIGGTIIGLFGKWQDRMKPVIIAFFLVGIPTGISGILPGNQTGFLWFAALNIIEGIATPFFTTFLMAMIQQSYPAEELGRILGVLNSFLNLAGPIGLIFAGPLADVIGIERLFVIAGIGAAICGVVAVLMPITRQYDIRLHQKLAKLTEQPDK
;
A
#
# COMPACT_ATOMS: atom_id res chain seq x y z
N ASN A 1 -29.80 -48.20 -35.64
CA ASN A 1 -29.11 -49.49 -35.86
C ASN A 1 -27.71 -49.19 -36.37
N PRO A 2 -26.60 -49.54 -35.69
CA PRO A 2 -26.36 -49.81 -34.25
C PRO A 2 -25.52 -48.68 -33.57
N ILE A 3 -25.59 -48.41 -32.25
CA ILE A 3 -24.85 -49.05 -31.10
C ILE A 3 -23.32 -48.81 -31.21
N VAL A 4 -22.66 -48.17 -30.23
CA VAL A 4 -22.00 -48.80 -29.05
C VAL A 4 -22.21 -48.01 -27.74
N MET A 5 -22.53 -48.74 -26.66
CA MET A 5 -22.53 -48.28 -25.25
C MET A 5 -21.11 -48.29 -24.64
N CYS A 6 -20.91 -47.54 -23.56
CA CYS A 6 -20.26 -48.10 -22.36
C CYS A 6 -20.76 -47.40 -21.10
N ASP A 7 -20.92 -48.18 -20.02
CA ASP A 7 -21.56 -47.81 -18.76
C ASP A 7 -20.57 -47.81 -17.58
N SER A 8 -21.00 -47.27 -16.45
CA SER A 8 -20.70 -47.70 -15.08
C SER A 8 -19.43 -47.21 -14.33
N ARG A 9 -19.71 -46.25 -13.42
CA ARG A 9 -19.30 -46.17 -11.99
C ARG A 9 -17.82 -45.96 -11.59
N PRO A 10 -17.56 -45.29 -10.45
CA PRO A 10 -16.21 -45.01 -9.95
C PRO A 10 -15.66 -46.11 -9.02
N PRO A 11 -14.33 -46.27 -8.90
CA PRO A 11 -13.69 -47.11 -7.89
C PRO A 11 -13.56 -46.40 -6.51
N PRO A 12 -13.43 -47.16 -5.40
CA PRO A 12 -13.44 -46.61 -4.03
C PRO A 12 -12.06 -46.21 -3.49
N SER A 13 -12.07 -45.47 -2.38
CA SER A 13 -10.88 -45.16 -1.57
C SER A 13 -10.41 -46.35 -0.73
N PRO A 14 -9.08 -46.57 -0.57
CA PRO A 14 -8.55 -47.53 0.40
C PRO A 14 -8.34 -46.89 1.78
N SER A 15 -8.61 -47.68 2.82
CA SER A 15 -8.51 -47.32 4.24
C SER A 15 -7.21 -47.84 4.91
N ARG A 16 -7.05 -47.50 6.20
CA ARG A 16 -5.88 -47.69 7.08
C ARG A 16 -5.48 -49.15 7.41
N ASN A 17 -4.23 -49.25 7.94
CA ASN A 17 -3.59 -50.33 8.74
C ASN A 17 -3.10 -51.56 7.93
N SER A 18 -1.85 -52.05 8.05
CA SER A 18 -1.20 -52.50 9.29
C SER A 18 0.34 -52.74 9.19
N THR A 19 1.12 -52.17 10.13
CA THR A 19 2.36 -52.68 10.80
C THR A 19 3.59 -53.24 10.02
N PRO A 20 4.80 -53.30 10.65
CA PRO A 20 6.08 -53.25 9.94
C PRO A 20 6.96 -54.52 10.02
N GLU A 21 8.00 -54.59 9.18
CA GLU A 21 9.20 -55.40 9.44
C GLU A 21 10.51 -54.63 9.19
N THR A 22 11.46 -54.88 10.08
CA THR A 22 12.85 -54.40 10.08
C THR A 22 13.74 -55.24 9.16
N LEU A 23 14.80 -54.63 8.59
CA LEU A 23 16.09 -55.31 8.44
C LEU A 23 17.26 -54.31 8.37
N GLN A 24 18.38 -54.70 8.94
CA GLN A 24 19.55 -53.87 9.27
C GLN A 24 20.81 -54.60 8.76
N GLY A 25 21.75 -53.93 8.08
CA GLY A 25 22.97 -54.63 7.65
C GLY A 25 23.96 -53.92 6.73
N SER A 26 25.04 -53.39 7.32
CA SER A 26 26.47 -53.53 6.93
C SER A 26 26.93 -53.45 5.45
N GLY A 27 27.99 -52.67 5.17
CA GLY A 27 28.72 -52.78 3.89
C GLY A 27 29.86 -51.78 3.64
N ASN A 28 30.95 -51.87 4.41
CA ASN A 28 32.12 -50.97 4.31
C ASN A 28 33.03 -51.28 3.09
N ARG A 29 33.62 -50.27 2.41
CA ARG A 29 34.91 -50.38 1.66
C ARG A 29 35.54 -49.03 1.30
N LYS A 30 36.77 -48.81 1.76
CA LYS A 30 37.75 -47.83 1.23
C LYS A 30 38.86 -48.58 0.49
N ALA A 31 39.47 -47.96 -0.52
CA ALA A 31 40.83 -48.24 -0.99
C ALA A 31 41.43 -46.97 -1.60
N ALA A 32 42.76 -46.81 -1.51
CA ALA A 32 43.54 -45.65 -1.98
C ALA A 32 44.71 -46.11 -2.87
N VAL A 33 45.74 -45.24 -3.08
CA VAL A 33 47.05 -45.44 -3.80
C VAL A 33 47.08 -44.90 -5.26
N ASN A 34 48.11 -44.22 -5.80
CA ASN A 34 49.23 -43.40 -5.27
C ASN A 34 50.03 -42.66 -6.41
N ASN A 35 50.53 -41.44 -6.14
CA ASN A 35 51.74 -40.69 -6.64
C ASN A 35 52.28 -40.60 -8.11
N ASN A 36 52.49 -39.31 -8.52
CA ASN A 36 53.72 -38.63 -9.01
C ASN A 36 54.17 -38.48 -10.51
N VAL A 37 54.97 -37.40 -10.72
CA VAL A 37 55.77 -36.94 -11.90
C VAL A 37 55.11 -35.87 -12.83
N VAL A 38 55.86 -35.00 -13.53
CA VAL A 38 56.34 -33.66 -13.08
C VAL A 38 56.93 -32.80 -14.26
N SER A 39 56.46 -31.54 -14.42
CA SER A 39 56.97 -30.43 -15.31
C SER A 39 57.08 -30.69 -16.84
N ILE A 40 56.73 -29.79 -17.78
CA ILE A 40 57.33 -28.48 -18.16
C ILE A 40 56.33 -27.66 -19.06
N PRO A 41 56.28 -26.30 -19.03
CA PRO A 41 55.58 -25.42 -20.00
C PRO A 41 56.57 -24.67 -20.94
N PRO A 42 56.20 -23.71 -21.83
CA PRO A 42 54.88 -23.25 -22.31
C PRO A 42 54.74 -23.21 -23.87
N ASN A 43 53.52 -23.04 -24.42
CA ASN A 43 53.19 -21.96 -25.41
C ASN A 43 51.77 -22.01 -26.01
N HIS A 44 51.21 -20.81 -26.20
CA HIS A 44 49.99 -20.42 -26.93
C HIS A 44 48.61 -20.89 -26.41
N PRO A 45 47.56 -20.03 -26.52
CA PRO A 45 46.28 -20.25 -25.84
C PRO A 45 45.28 -20.98 -26.74
N THR A 46 44.68 -22.04 -26.22
CA THR A 46 43.40 -22.53 -26.71
C THR A 46 42.27 -21.91 -25.89
N SER A 47 41.27 -21.37 -26.58
CA SER A 47 40.11 -20.71 -25.98
C SER A 47 39.32 -21.71 -25.13
N HIS A 48 39.45 -21.61 -23.81
CA HIS A 48 38.56 -22.32 -22.90
C HIS A 48 37.14 -21.77 -23.03
N LEU A 49 36.30 -22.52 -23.74
CA LEU A 49 34.86 -22.41 -23.64
C LEU A 49 34.49 -22.65 -22.17
N HIS A 50 34.12 -21.59 -21.46
CA HIS A 50 33.53 -21.73 -20.14
C HIS A 50 32.24 -22.53 -20.32
N PRO A 51 31.99 -23.62 -19.57
CA PRO A 51 30.66 -24.22 -19.55
C PRO A 51 29.71 -23.15 -19.01
N THR A 52 28.79 -22.69 -19.85
CA THR A 52 27.77 -21.73 -19.46
C THR A 52 26.86 -22.39 -18.43
N SER A 53 27.13 -22.11 -17.15
CA SER A 53 26.13 -22.32 -16.09
C SER A 53 24.83 -21.66 -16.52
N PRO A 54 23.68 -22.34 -16.48
CA PRO A 54 22.41 -21.72 -16.85
C PRO A 54 22.19 -20.48 -15.97
N PRO A 55 21.70 -19.36 -16.53
CA PRO A 55 21.49 -18.14 -15.76
C PRO A 55 20.55 -18.43 -14.59
N THR A 56 21.01 -18.15 -13.37
CA THR A 56 20.20 -18.37 -12.17
C THR A 56 19.01 -17.41 -12.17
N PRO A 57 17.74 -17.88 -12.22
CA PRO A 57 16.59 -17.00 -12.53
C PRO A 57 16.24 -15.93 -11.49
N ASN A 58 17.08 -15.71 -10.47
CA ASN A 58 16.77 -14.93 -9.28
C ASN A 58 17.78 -13.81 -8.95
N SER A 59 18.86 -13.65 -9.72
CA SER A 59 19.89 -12.61 -9.48
C SER A 59 19.59 -11.25 -10.12
N GLU A 60 18.87 -11.22 -11.25
CA GLU A 60 18.55 -9.97 -11.98
C GLU A 60 17.34 -9.21 -11.41
N LYS A 61 16.39 -9.95 -10.83
CA LYS A 61 15.07 -9.46 -10.38
C LYS A 61 15.11 -8.21 -9.47
N PRO A 62 15.98 -8.06 -8.45
CA PRO A 62 15.88 -6.94 -7.50
C PRO A 62 16.03 -5.56 -8.14
N LYS A 63 16.92 -5.43 -9.14
CA LYS A 63 17.25 -4.14 -9.77
C LYS A 63 16.18 -3.72 -10.78
N GLU A 64 15.63 -4.68 -11.52
CA GLU A 64 14.49 -4.45 -12.42
C GLU A 64 13.20 -4.17 -11.67
N ILE A 65 12.89 -4.92 -10.60
CA ILE A 65 11.75 -4.66 -9.72
C ILE A 65 11.87 -3.26 -9.10
N THR A 66 13.07 -2.84 -8.68
CA THR A 66 13.30 -1.47 -8.19
C THR A 66 13.07 -0.41 -9.28
N ARG A 67 13.55 -0.65 -10.51
CA ARG A 67 13.32 0.24 -11.66
C ARG A 67 11.84 0.35 -12.03
N MET A 68 11.11 -0.77 -12.06
CA MET A 68 9.67 -0.79 -12.34
C MET A 68 8.87 -0.10 -11.24
N ASN A 69 9.20 -0.31 -9.95
CA ASN A 69 8.58 0.43 -8.86
C ASN A 69 8.88 1.94 -8.93
N GLY A 70 10.10 2.33 -9.35
CA GLY A 70 10.44 3.73 -9.62
C GLY A 70 9.59 4.34 -10.74
N GLN A 71 9.43 3.62 -11.86
CA GLN A 71 8.56 4.05 -12.96
C GLN A 71 7.08 4.13 -12.55
N LEU A 72 6.58 3.15 -11.79
CA LEU A 72 5.22 3.14 -11.26
C LEU A 72 4.99 4.33 -10.30
N GLY A 73 5.95 4.58 -9.40
CA GLY A 73 5.94 5.71 -8.48
C GLY A 73 5.98 7.07 -9.19
N MET A 74 6.75 7.19 -10.28
CA MET A 74 6.73 8.36 -11.16
C MET A 74 5.34 8.58 -11.78
N VAL A 75 4.71 7.54 -12.33
CA VAL A 75 3.36 7.64 -12.94
C VAL A 75 2.31 8.00 -11.88
N GLN A 76 2.36 7.38 -10.69
CA GLN A 76 1.46 7.72 -9.59
C GLN A 76 1.63 9.17 -9.11
N SER A 77 2.88 9.63 -8.97
CA SER A 77 3.19 11.01 -8.56
C SER A 77 2.75 12.03 -9.61
N ALA A 78 2.97 11.72 -10.90
CA ALA A 78 2.50 12.52 -12.02
C ALA A 78 0.97 12.62 -12.04
N ASN A 79 0.25 11.49 -11.88
CA ASN A 79 -1.21 11.48 -11.79
C ASN A 79 -1.73 12.33 -10.62
N MET A 80 -1.09 12.26 -9.44
CA MET A 80 -1.52 13.00 -8.25
C MET A 80 -1.39 14.54 -8.39
N ILE A 81 -0.55 15.01 -9.32
CA ILE A 81 -0.34 16.45 -9.59
C ILE A 81 -1.13 16.89 -10.83
N ILE A 82 -1.00 16.13 -11.93
CA ILE A 82 -1.53 16.50 -13.25
C ILE A 82 -3.03 16.31 -13.33
N ALA A 83 -3.58 15.22 -12.76
CA ALA A 83 -5.00 14.92 -12.90
C ALA A 83 -5.91 15.92 -12.16
N PRO A 84 -5.64 16.33 -10.90
CA PRO A 84 -6.43 17.40 -10.24
C PRO A 84 -6.29 18.75 -10.96
N ALA A 85 -5.08 19.09 -11.41
CA ALA A 85 -4.82 20.37 -12.10
C ALA A 85 -5.56 20.46 -13.45
N LEU A 86 -5.49 19.42 -14.29
CA LEU A 86 -6.28 19.35 -15.52
C LEU A 86 -7.79 19.27 -15.23
N GLY A 87 -8.20 18.48 -14.24
CA GLY A 87 -9.61 18.36 -13.84
C GLY A 87 -10.21 19.72 -13.48
N ALA A 88 -9.57 20.47 -12.58
CA ALA A 88 -10.01 21.80 -12.19
C ALA A 88 -9.99 22.81 -13.35
N PHE A 89 -8.98 22.75 -14.24
CA PHE A 89 -8.90 23.61 -15.41
C PHE A 89 -10.03 23.33 -16.42
N LEU A 90 -10.28 22.07 -16.76
CA LEU A 90 -11.37 21.69 -17.67
C LEU A 90 -12.74 22.03 -17.06
N PHE A 91 -12.95 21.76 -15.76
CA PHE A 91 -14.21 22.04 -15.08
C PHE A 91 -14.58 23.54 -15.05
N ALA A 92 -13.59 24.45 -15.16
CA ALA A 92 -13.86 25.89 -15.22
C ALA A 92 -14.49 26.36 -16.55
N PHE A 93 -14.36 25.59 -17.65
CA PHE A 93 -14.80 25.99 -18.99
C PHE A 93 -15.71 24.97 -19.68
N ILE A 94 -15.79 23.74 -19.18
CA ILE A 94 -16.49 22.61 -19.82
C ILE A 94 -17.64 22.14 -18.91
N PRO A 95 -18.88 22.00 -19.41
CA PRO A 95 -19.99 21.42 -18.65
C PRO A 95 -19.72 19.97 -18.25
N ILE A 96 -20.21 19.56 -17.07
CA ILE A 96 -19.93 18.24 -16.48
C ILE A 96 -20.26 17.05 -17.39
N GLU A 97 -21.27 17.17 -18.24
CA GLU A 97 -21.66 16.17 -19.25
C GLU A 97 -20.50 15.82 -20.21
N TYR A 98 -19.76 16.84 -20.67
CA TYR A 98 -18.62 16.66 -21.56
C TYR A 98 -17.37 16.19 -20.82
N LEU A 99 -17.21 16.50 -19.53
CA LEU A 99 -16.16 15.91 -18.69
C LEU A 99 -16.38 14.40 -18.50
N ILE A 100 -17.62 13.97 -18.27
CA ILE A 100 -17.98 12.54 -18.19
C ILE A 100 -17.74 11.86 -19.54
N LEU A 101 -18.10 12.51 -20.66
CA LEU A 101 -17.82 11.98 -21.99
C LEU A 101 -16.30 11.84 -22.28
N LEU A 102 -15.49 12.77 -21.78
CA LEU A 102 -14.03 12.73 -21.90
C LEU A 102 -13.43 11.56 -21.12
N ASP A 103 -13.95 11.26 -19.92
CA ASP A 103 -13.55 10.09 -19.13
C ASP A 103 -13.86 8.77 -19.88
N VAL A 104 -15.06 8.65 -20.47
CA VAL A 104 -15.45 7.51 -21.30
C VAL A 104 -14.51 7.35 -22.51
N LEU A 105 -14.13 8.45 -23.17
CA LEU A 105 -13.15 8.41 -24.27
C LEU A 105 -11.76 7.96 -23.79
N GLY A 106 -11.33 8.43 -22.62
CA GLY A 106 -10.08 7.99 -21.98
C GLY A 106 -10.08 6.49 -21.67
N ALA A 107 -11.19 5.97 -21.14
CA ALA A 107 -11.37 4.54 -20.89
C ALA A 107 -11.31 3.71 -22.18
N ILE A 108 -11.97 4.16 -23.27
CA ILE A 108 -11.90 3.50 -24.59
C ILE A 108 -10.46 3.44 -25.10
N ILE A 109 -9.71 4.55 -25.02
CA ILE A 109 -8.30 4.60 -25.44
C ILE A 109 -7.45 3.62 -24.61
N GLY A 110 -7.65 3.58 -23.29
CA GLY A 110 -6.95 2.65 -22.40
C GLY A 110 -7.22 1.18 -22.73
N ILE A 111 -8.48 0.84 -23.04
CA ILE A 111 -8.86 -0.52 -23.47
C ILE A 111 -8.20 -0.86 -24.81
N CYS A 112 -8.23 0.03 -25.80
CA CYS A 112 -7.58 -0.18 -27.09
C CYS A 112 -6.06 -0.43 -26.94
N ILE A 113 -5.37 0.36 -26.11
CA ILE A 113 -3.94 0.14 -25.82
C ILE A 113 -3.71 -1.24 -25.20
N LEU A 114 -4.53 -1.63 -24.21
CA LEU A 114 -4.43 -2.95 -23.58
C LEU A 114 -4.63 -4.12 -24.56
N THR A 115 -5.46 -3.96 -25.61
CA THR A 115 -5.61 -5.02 -26.64
C THR A 115 -4.37 -5.24 -27.49
N TRP A 116 -3.45 -4.27 -27.57
CA TRP A 116 -2.16 -4.42 -28.25
C TRP A 116 -1.02 -4.83 -27.32
N VAL A 117 -1.19 -4.73 -26.00
CA VAL A 117 -0.17 -5.16 -25.02
C VAL A 117 -0.21 -6.68 -24.87
N GLN A 118 0.75 -7.36 -25.49
CA GLN A 118 1.00 -8.77 -25.22
C GLN A 118 1.62 -8.94 -23.83
N ILE A 119 0.83 -9.42 -22.88
CA ILE A 119 1.31 -9.81 -21.54
C ILE A 119 2.13 -11.10 -21.71
N PRO A 120 3.43 -11.11 -21.34
CA PRO A 120 4.23 -12.34 -21.37
C PRO A 120 3.58 -13.38 -20.46
N ASN A 121 3.41 -14.59 -20.97
CA ASN A 121 2.84 -15.70 -20.21
C ASN A 121 3.89 -16.23 -19.21
N ASN A 122 4.05 -15.51 -18.09
CA ASN A 122 4.76 -16.02 -16.92
C ASN A 122 4.19 -17.39 -16.56
N GLU A 123 5.06 -18.32 -16.16
CA GLU A 123 4.63 -19.64 -15.70
C GLU A 123 3.51 -19.50 -14.67
N LYS A 124 2.37 -20.10 -14.97
CA LYS A 124 1.27 -20.16 -14.02
C LYS A 124 1.79 -20.90 -12.80
N ILE A 125 1.89 -20.20 -11.67
CA ILE A 125 2.07 -20.85 -10.39
C ILE A 125 0.74 -21.56 -10.10
N ASP A 126 0.59 -22.77 -10.64
CA ASP A 126 -0.59 -23.66 -10.50
C ASP A 126 -0.73 -24.23 -9.07
N GLN A 127 -0.23 -23.49 -8.07
CA GLN A 127 -0.74 -23.64 -6.71
C GLN A 127 -2.15 -23.03 -6.68
N PRO A 128 -3.16 -23.72 -6.15
CA PRO A 128 -4.47 -23.12 -5.96
C PRO A 128 -4.31 -21.93 -5.02
N ILE A 129 -4.39 -20.71 -5.57
CA ILE A 129 -4.33 -19.47 -4.80
C ILE A 129 -5.62 -19.41 -3.99
N HIS A 130 -5.62 -20.06 -2.83
CA HIS A 130 -6.70 -19.97 -1.86
C HIS A 130 -6.70 -18.55 -1.28
N VAL A 131 -7.31 -17.61 -2.00
CA VAL A 131 -7.36 -16.18 -1.65
C VAL A 131 -7.87 -16.03 -0.21
N LEU A 132 -8.92 -16.74 0.18
CA LEU A 132 -9.42 -16.76 1.57
C LEU A 132 -8.39 -17.30 2.57
N HIS A 133 -7.60 -18.33 2.23
CA HIS A 133 -6.57 -18.88 3.12
C HIS A 133 -5.41 -17.89 3.29
N ASN A 134 -4.96 -17.29 2.19
CA ASN A 134 -3.92 -16.26 2.19
C ASN A 134 -4.37 -14.99 2.92
N THR A 135 -5.58 -14.49 2.67
CA THR A 135 -6.16 -13.36 3.41
C THR A 135 -6.29 -13.70 4.90
N ARG A 136 -6.76 -14.89 5.27
CA ARG A 136 -6.84 -15.34 6.68
C ARG A 136 -5.46 -15.44 7.34
N LEU A 137 -4.44 -15.93 6.63
CA LEU A 137 -3.05 -15.94 7.10
C LEU A 137 -2.50 -14.53 7.28
N GLY A 138 -2.70 -13.63 6.31
CA GLY A 138 -2.28 -12.23 6.39
C GLY A 138 -2.95 -11.47 7.55
N ILE A 139 -4.25 -11.67 7.76
CA ILE A 139 -4.97 -11.14 8.93
C ILE A 139 -4.38 -11.72 10.22
N LYS A 140 -4.13 -13.03 10.30
CA LYS A 140 -3.53 -13.67 11.48
C LYS A 140 -2.12 -13.15 11.77
N GLN A 141 -1.31 -12.89 10.74
CA GLN A 141 0.04 -12.34 10.89
C GLN A 141 0.03 -10.88 11.34
N LEU A 142 -0.83 -10.05 10.72
CA LEU A 142 -0.99 -8.66 11.10
C LEU A 142 -1.50 -8.54 12.55
N THR A 143 -2.54 -9.29 12.93
CA THR A 143 -3.10 -9.30 14.30
C THR A 143 -2.14 -9.87 15.36
N ASN A 144 -1.28 -10.83 15.00
CA ASN A 144 -0.23 -11.32 15.90
C ASN A 144 0.81 -10.23 16.19
N ASN A 145 1.10 -9.37 15.21
CA ASN A 145 1.90 -8.17 15.38
C ASN A 145 1.07 -7.00 15.96
N LYS A 146 0.73 -7.12 17.26
CA LYS A 146 -0.18 -6.21 17.97
C LYS A 146 0.11 -4.72 17.76
N GLY A 147 1.39 -4.31 17.73
CA GLY A 147 1.76 -2.92 17.52
C GLY A 147 1.30 -2.39 16.16
N LEU A 148 1.62 -3.12 15.08
CA LEU A 148 1.24 -2.74 13.73
C LEU A 148 -0.26 -2.89 13.47
N TRP A 149 -0.91 -3.90 14.06
CA TRP A 149 -2.37 -4.03 14.04
C TRP A 149 -3.07 -2.80 14.63
N TYR A 150 -2.63 -2.32 15.79
CA TYR A 150 -3.22 -1.11 16.38
C TYR A 150 -2.96 0.15 15.55
N ILE A 151 -1.78 0.30 14.94
CA ILE A 151 -1.52 1.44 14.02
C ILE A 151 -2.45 1.35 12.79
N THR A 152 -2.66 0.15 12.24
CA THR A 152 -3.58 -0.08 11.12
C THR A 152 -5.02 0.23 11.51
N LEU A 153 -5.45 -0.18 12.71
CA LEU A 153 -6.80 0.09 13.23
C LEU A 153 -7.04 1.58 13.45
N ILE A 154 -6.08 2.30 14.05
CA ILE A 154 -6.13 3.77 14.20
C ILE A 154 -6.22 4.43 12.82
N GLY A 155 -5.44 3.94 11.84
CA GLY A 155 -5.54 4.37 10.44
C GLY A 155 -6.91 4.16 9.82
N ALA A 156 -7.50 2.98 10.00
CA ALA A 156 -8.83 2.67 9.47
C ALA A 156 -9.92 3.54 10.11
N VAL A 157 -9.87 3.78 11.43
CA VAL A 157 -10.79 4.70 12.10
C VAL A 157 -10.59 6.13 11.60
N PHE A 158 -9.34 6.58 11.46
CA PHE A 158 -9.01 7.89 10.89
C PHE A 158 -9.59 8.04 9.47
N THR A 159 -9.34 7.10 8.56
CA THR A 159 -9.91 7.10 7.21
C THR A 159 -11.43 7.11 7.22
N LEU A 160 -12.07 6.31 8.09
CA LEU A 160 -13.53 6.28 8.25
C LEU A 160 -14.10 7.64 8.71
N THR A 161 -13.38 8.39 9.56
CA THR A 161 -13.80 9.72 10.03
C THR A 161 -13.44 10.85 9.07
N TYR A 162 -12.29 10.78 8.39
CA TYR A 162 -11.73 11.87 7.59
C TYR A 162 -12.23 11.86 6.14
N MET A 163 -12.34 10.68 5.51
CA MET A 163 -12.77 10.56 4.11
C MET A 163 -14.19 11.10 3.83
N PRO A 164 -15.17 11.01 4.76
CA PRO A 164 -16.44 11.73 4.68
C PRO A 164 -16.32 13.24 4.60
N ALA A 165 -15.42 13.84 5.40
CA ALA A 165 -15.19 15.27 5.35
C ALA A 165 -14.52 15.64 4.02
N ALA A 166 -13.43 14.95 3.66
CA ALA A 166 -12.68 15.18 2.42
C ALA A 166 -13.57 15.17 1.16
N SER A 167 -14.51 14.22 1.04
CA SER A 167 -15.42 14.18 -0.12
C SER A 167 -16.43 15.34 -0.17
N MET A 168 -16.68 16.01 0.95
CA MET A 168 -17.58 17.15 1.07
C MET A 168 -16.87 18.50 0.92
N TYR A 169 -15.57 18.56 0.57
CA TYR A 169 -14.83 19.83 0.42
C TYR A 169 -15.44 20.76 -0.64
N PRO A 170 -15.89 20.27 -1.82
CA PRO A 170 -16.62 21.09 -2.78
C PRO A 170 -17.95 21.61 -2.23
N LEU A 171 -18.68 20.76 -1.49
CA LEU A 171 -19.99 21.12 -0.95
C LEU A 171 -19.87 22.11 0.21
N MET A 172 -18.85 22.00 1.06
CA MET A 172 -18.49 23.00 2.08
C MET A 172 -18.14 24.34 1.41
N THR A 173 -17.33 24.31 0.35
CA THR A 173 -16.96 25.54 -0.37
C THR A 173 -18.19 26.23 -1.01
N MET A 174 -19.03 25.49 -1.74
CA MET A 174 -20.16 26.10 -2.47
C MET A 174 -21.41 26.35 -1.61
N LYS A 175 -21.79 25.41 -0.73
CA LYS A 175 -23.04 25.49 0.05
C LYS A 175 -22.88 26.26 1.36
N TYR A 176 -21.70 26.21 2.00
CA TYR A 176 -21.46 26.86 3.30
C TYR A 176 -20.74 28.21 3.15
N PHE A 177 -19.64 28.28 2.40
CA PHE A 177 -18.91 29.54 2.16
C PHE A 177 -19.45 30.38 0.99
N GLN A 178 -20.52 29.93 0.32
CA GLN A 178 -21.09 30.55 -0.89
C GLN A 178 -20.05 30.80 -2.01
N GLY A 179 -19.01 29.95 -2.03
CA GLY A 179 -17.90 30.05 -2.98
C GLY A 179 -18.24 29.52 -4.36
N THR A 180 -17.41 29.85 -5.34
CA THR A 180 -17.56 29.34 -6.71
C THR A 180 -16.99 27.93 -6.86
N VAL A 181 -17.42 27.24 -7.91
CA VAL A 181 -16.81 26.01 -8.43
C VAL A 181 -15.27 26.12 -8.52
N SER A 182 -14.76 27.21 -9.07
CA SER A 182 -13.32 27.46 -9.22
C SER A 182 -12.60 27.58 -7.87
N GLN A 183 -13.29 28.10 -6.83
CA GLN A 183 -12.76 28.14 -5.47
C GLN A 183 -12.70 26.74 -4.83
N ALA A 184 -13.67 25.86 -5.11
CA ALA A 184 -13.61 24.46 -4.65
C ALA A 184 -12.40 23.73 -5.28
N GLY A 185 -12.23 23.82 -6.60
CA GLY A 185 -11.06 23.25 -7.28
C GLY A 185 -9.73 23.86 -6.83
N LEU A 186 -9.72 25.14 -6.45
CA LEU A 186 -8.55 25.78 -5.86
C LEU A 186 -8.19 25.18 -4.49
N ILE A 187 -9.18 24.88 -3.63
CA ILE A 187 -8.93 24.20 -2.34
C ILE A 187 -8.31 22.82 -2.57
N GLU A 188 -8.83 22.02 -3.50
CA GLU A 188 -8.27 20.71 -3.83
C GLU A 188 -6.84 20.79 -4.40
N ALA A 189 -6.56 21.78 -5.26
CA ALA A 189 -5.22 22.05 -5.77
C ALA A 189 -4.24 22.49 -4.65
N ILE A 190 -4.71 23.32 -3.71
CA ILE A 190 -3.96 23.74 -2.52
C ILE A 190 -3.65 22.53 -1.62
N TYR A 191 -4.63 21.67 -1.36
CA TYR A 191 -4.45 20.44 -0.57
C TYR A 191 -3.47 19.47 -1.24
N SER A 192 -3.59 19.25 -2.55
CA SER A 192 -2.68 18.41 -3.34
C SER A 192 -1.25 18.96 -3.35
N THR A 193 -1.10 20.29 -3.42
CA THR A 193 0.21 20.97 -3.30
C THR A 193 0.79 20.78 -1.88
N GLY A 194 -0.04 20.86 -0.84
CA GLY A 194 0.33 20.52 0.53
C GLY A 194 0.85 19.09 0.64
N MET A 195 0.14 18.11 0.06
CA MET A 195 0.58 16.71 0.03
C MET A 195 1.93 16.52 -0.66
N LEU A 196 2.18 17.23 -1.77
CA LEU A 196 3.47 17.19 -2.46
C LEU A 196 4.61 17.76 -1.58
N ILE A 197 4.36 18.87 -0.87
CA ILE A 197 5.30 19.46 0.07
C ILE A 197 5.57 18.49 1.23
N GLY A 198 4.52 17.92 1.84
CA GLY A 198 4.64 16.92 2.91
C GLY A 198 5.44 15.69 2.48
N GLY A 199 5.12 15.12 1.32
CA GLY A 199 5.87 13.99 0.73
C GLY A 199 7.34 14.34 0.47
N THR A 200 7.63 15.56 -0.01
CA THR A 200 9.01 16.05 -0.23
C THR A 200 9.77 16.21 1.08
N ILE A 201 9.13 16.73 2.14
CA ILE A 201 9.72 16.84 3.49
C ILE A 201 10.06 15.45 4.03
N ILE A 202 9.17 14.46 3.87
CA ILE A 202 9.43 13.07 4.26
C ILE A 202 10.56 12.46 3.42
N GLY A 203 10.64 12.76 2.11
CA GLY A 203 11.72 12.29 1.25
C GLY A 203 13.11 12.82 1.64
N LEU A 204 13.21 14.12 1.96
CA LEU A 204 14.47 14.78 2.32
C LEU A 204 14.88 14.52 3.78
N PHE A 205 13.95 14.60 4.71
CA PHE A 205 14.21 14.52 6.16
C PHE A 205 13.81 13.17 6.78
N GLY A 206 13.38 12.18 5.99
CA GLY A 206 12.78 10.90 6.43
C GLY A 206 13.61 9.98 7.34
N LYS A 207 14.84 10.35 7.68
CA LYS A 207 15.73 9.62 8.62
C LYS A 207 15.37 9.87 10.10
N TRP A 208 14.09 9.74 10.45
CA TRP A 208 13.60 9.88 11.82
C TRP A 208 13.88 8.60 12.61
N GLN A 209 14.51 8.72 13.79
CA GLN A 209 14.77 7.60 14.72
C GLN A 209 13.49 7.10 15.43
N ASP A 210 12.43 7.91 15.41
CA ASP A 210 11.12 7.61 15.98
C ASP A 210 10.08 8.21 15.02
N ARG A 211 9.59 7.35 14.11
CA ARG A 211 8.60 7.70 13.09
C ARG A 211 7.19 7.83 13.64
N MET A 212 6.93 7.34 14.86
CA MET A 212 5.63 7.45 15.49
C MET A 212 5.35 8.86 16.01
N LYS A 213 6.37 9.60 16.47
CA LYS A 213 6.24 11.03 16.81
C LYS A 213 5.64 11.89 15.68
N PRO A 214 6.23 11.95 14.46
CA PRO A 214 5.68 12.77 13.40
C PRO A 214 4.32 12.25 12.88
N VAL A 215 4.04 10.94 12.96
CA VAL A 215 2.70 10.38 12.68
C VAL A 215 1.65 10.88 13.69
N ILE A 216 1.97 10.88 14.99
CA ILE A 216 1.08 11.43 16.03
C ILE A 216 0.82 12.92 15.79
N ILE A 217 1.87 13.69 15.50
CA ILE A 217 1.77 15.12 15.21
C ILE A 217 0.90 15.35 13.96
N ALA A 218 1.02 14.50 12.93
CA ALA A 218 0.20 14.55 11.73
C ALA A 218 -1.30 14.34 12.01
N PHE A 219 -1.68 13.41 12.90
CA PHE A 219 -3.10 13.24 13.27
C PHE A 219 -3.70 14.51 13.89
N PHE A 220 -2.94 15.23 14.72
CA PHE A 220 -3.38 16.52 15.27
C PHE A 220 -3.35 17.64 14.22
N LEU A 221 -2.35 17.68 13.33
CA LEU A 221 -2.25 18.65 12.22
C LEU A 221 -3.30 18.44 11.14
N VAL A 222 -3.91 17.25 11.03
CA VAL A 222 -5.15 17.07 10.25
C VAL A 222 -6.34 17.47 11.11
N GLY A 223 -6.59 16.76 12.22
CA GLY A 223 -7.85 16.87 12.96
C GLY A 223 -8.16 18.25 13.53
N ILE A 224 -7.15 19.02 13.95
CA ILE A 224 -7.36 20.38 14.47
C ILE A 224 -7.80 21.32 13.32
N PRO A 225 -7.07 21.43 12.19
CA PRO A 225 -7.56 22.11 10.99
C PRO A 225 -8.92 21.65 10.46
N THR A 226 -9.20 20.34 10.36
CA THR A 226 -10.53 19.86 9.91
C THR A 226 -11.63 20.34 10.86
N GLY A 227 -11.40 20.22 12.17
CA GLY A 227 -12.37 20.59 13.20
C GLY A 227 -12.60 22.10 13.28
N ILE A 228 -11.54 22.90 13.20
CA ILE A 228 -11.63 24.37 13.13
C ILE A 228 -12.41 24.79 11.89
N SER A 229 -12.16 24.15 10.74
CA SER A 229 -12.86 24.45 9.47
C SER A 229 -14.39 24.33 9.53
N GLY A 230 -14.91 23.47 10.41
CA GLY A 230 -16.35 23.34 10.67
C GLY A 230 -16.95 24.40 11.63
N ILE A 231 -16.11 25.27 12.23
CA ILE A 231 -16.51 26.35 13.15
C ILE A 231 -16.30 27.74 12.51
N LEU A 232 -15.57 27.81 11.40
CA LEU A 232 -15.31 29.05 10.65
C LEU A 232 -16.62 29.71 10.20
N PRO A 233 -16.75 31.06 10.24
CA PRO A 233 -17.91 31.74 9.70
C PRO A 233 -18.00 31.56 8.17
N GLY A 234 -19.20 31.29 7.64
CA GLY A 234 -19.49 31.10 6.20
C GLY A 234 -19.31 32.33 5.29
N ASN A 235 -18.40 33.25 5.64
CA ASN A 235 -18.07 34.45 4.89
C ASN A 235 -16.77 34.25 4.08
N GLN A 236 -16.47 35.13 3.13
CA GLN A 236 -15.22 35.08 2.34
C GLN A 236 -13.94 35.08 3.19
N THR A 237 -13.93 35.72 4.36
CA THR A 237 -12.80 35.65 5.31
C THR A 237 -12.62 34.24 5.87
N GLY A 238 -13.72 33.51 6.10
CA GLY A 238 -13.68 32.09 6.47
C GLY A 238 -13.10 31.23 5.36
N PHE A 239 -13.49 31.46 4.10
CA PHE A 239 -12.89 30.75 2.95
C PHE A 239 -11.36 30.91 2.89
N LEU A 240 -10.82 32.11 3.17
CA LEU A 240 -9.36 32.33 3.23
C LEU A 240 -8.68 31.51 4.34
N TRP A 241 -9.28 31.46 5.54
CA TRP A 241 -8.78 30.61 6.62
C TRP A 241 -8.90 29.13 6.30
N PHE A 242 -9.99 28.70 5.66
CA PHE A 242 -10.19 27.33 5.20
C PHE A 242 -9.10 26.90 4.20
N ALA A 243 -8.74 27.77 3.25
CA ALA A 243 -7.63 27.55 2.32
C ALA A 243 -6.27 27.40 3.04
N ALA A 244 -5.99 28.26 4.02
CA ALA A 244 -4.76 28.17 4.81
C ALA A 244 -4.68 26.89 5.66
N LEU A 245 -5.81 26.45 6.22
CA LEU A 245 -5.92 25.21 6.99
C LEU A 245 -5.73 23.96 6.11
N ASN A 246 -6.25 23.98 4.88
CA ASN A 246 -6.06 22.91 3.89
C ASN A 246 -4.58 22.69 3.50
N ILE A 247 -3.74 23.72 3.50
CA ILE A 247 -2.28 23.57 3.29
C ILE A 247 -1.67 22.71 4.39
N ILE A 248 -1.97 23.04 5.64
CA ILE A 248 -1.42 22.36 6.84
C ILE A 248 -1.87 20.90 6.84
N GLU A 249 -3.15 20.68 6.56
CA GLU A 249 -3.77 19.36 6.47
C GLU A 249 -3.14 18.51 5.36
N GLY A 250 -3.01 19.06 4.15
CA GLY A 250 -2.35 18.40 3.02
C GLY A 250 -0.90 18.02 3.31
N ILE A 251 -0.13 18.91 3.97
CA ILE A 251 1.25 18.60 4.40
C ILE A 251 1.28 17.44 5.40
N ALA A 252 0.29 17.33 6.29
CA ALA A 252 0.24 16.30 7.32
C ALA A 252 -0.22 14.93 6.80
N THR A 253 -1.18 14.87 5.87
CA THR A 253 -1.73 13.61 5.31
C THR A 253 -0.68 12.54 4.92
N PRO A 254 0.39 12.84 4.13
CA PRO A 254 1.34 11.81 3.71
C PRO A 254 2.18 11.22 4.84
N PHE A 255 2.31 11.89 5.99
CA PHE A 255 3.11 11.39 7.12
C PHE A 255 2.57 10.06 7.64
N PHE A 256 1.24 9.94 7.80
CA PHE A 256 0.63 8.70 8.28
C PHE A 256 0.87 7.55 7.30
N THR A 257 0.52 7.72 6.03
CA THR A 257 0.59 6.65 5.02
C THR A 257 2.02 6.25 4.69
N THR A 258 2.95 7.20 4.53
CA THR A 258 4.35 6.90 4.21
C THR A 258 5.05 6.18 5.36
N PHE A 259 4.92 6.64 6.61
CA PHE A 259 5.57 5.97 7.74
C PHE A 259 4.91 4.63 8.10
N LEU A 260 3.59 4.48 7.94
CA LEU A 260 2.93 3.19 8.04
C LEU A 260 3.51 2.19 7.01
N MET A 261 3.61 2.58 5.73
CA MET A 261 4.19 1.74 4.69
C MET A 261 5.65 1.37 4.99
N ALA A 262 6.47 2.32 5.42
CA ALA A 262 7.85 2.06 5.80
C ALA A 262 7.97 1.08 6.99
N MET A 263 7.11 1.20 8.01
CA MET A 263 7.06 0.25 9.13
C MET A 263 6.64 -1.15 8.67
N ILE A 264 5.64 -1.29 7.79
CA ILE A 264 5.20 -2.60 7.26
C ILE A 264 6.33 -3.27 6.46
N GLN A 265 6.93 -2.53 5.53
CA GLN A 265 8.02 -3.02 4.68
C GLN A 265 9.25 -3.47 5.47
N GLN A 266 9.51 -2.84 6.61
CA GLN A 266 10.59 -3.24 7.53
C GLN A 266 10.20 -4.33 8.54
N SER A 267 8.90 -4.60 8.72
CA SER A 267 8.41 -5.58 9.71
C SER A 267 8.32 -7.00 9.15
N TYR A 268 8.26 -7.17 7.83
CA TYR A 268 8.00 -8.46 7.17
C TYR A 268 8.94 -8.72 5.99
N PRO A 269 9.30 -9.99 5.73
CA PRO A 269 10.07 -10.36 4.55
C PRO A 269 9.26 -10.15 3.26
N ALA A 270 9.96 -9.97 2.13
CA ALA A 270 9.35 -9.69 0.83
C ALA A 270 8.31 -10.74 0.39
N GLU A 271 8.52 -12.00 0.77
CA GLU A 271 7.63 -13.15 0.53
C GLU A 271 6.23 -12.98 1.15
N GLU A 272 6.14 -12.36 2.33
CA GLU A 272 4.87 -12.15 3.05
C GLU A 272 4.32 -10.73 2.88
N LEU A 273 5.19 -9.79 2.51
CA LEU A 273 4.89 -8.36 2.37
C LEU A 273 3.69 -8.11 1.46
N GLY A 274 3.64 -8.73 0.27
CA GLY A 274 2.53 -8.54 -0.67
C GLY A 274 1.17 -8.97 -0.11
N ARG A 275 1.13 -10.08 0.64
CA ARG A 275 -0.07 -10.59 1.31
C ARG A 275 -0.56 -9.64 2.41
N ILE A 276 0.38 -9.08 3.17
CA ILE A 276 0.08 -8.18 4.30
C ILE A 276 -0.34 -6.79 3.80
N LEU A 277 0.32 -6.26 2.77
CA LEU A 277 -0.10 -5.04 2.07
C LEU A 277 -1.50 -5.20 1.44
N GLY A 278 -1.81 -6.37 0.88
CA GLY A 278 -3.16 -6.68 0.38
C GLY A 278 -4.24 -6.60 1.46
N VAL A 279 -4.00 -7.23 2.62
CA VAL A 279 -4.90 -7.15 3.79
C VAL A 279 -5.02 -5.73 4.32
N LEU A 280 -3.91 -5.00 4.45
CA LEU A 280 -3.87 -3.63 4.95
C LEU A 280 -4.64 -2.65 4.04
N ASN A 281 -4.36 -2.69 2.74
CA ASN A 281 -5.06 -1.87 1.76
C ASN A 281 -6.55 -2.22 1.71
N SER A 282 -6.91 -3.50 1.89
CA SER A 282 -8.32 -3.91 1.99
C SER A 282 -9.01 -3.31 3.24
N PHE A 283 -8.34 -3.28 4.40
CA PHE A 283 -8.88 -2.64 5.60
C PHE A 283 -9.05 -1.12 5.46
N LEU A 284 -8.03 -0.43 4.94
CA LEU A 284 -8.07 1.03 4.75
C LEU A 284 -9.09 1.42 3.66
N ASN A 285 -9.12 0.70 2.54
CA ASN A 285 -10.07 0.96 1.45
C ASN A 285 -11.50 0.52 1.78
N LEU A 286 -11.73 -0.34 2.79
CA LEU A 286 -13.08 -0.66 3.26
C LEU A 286 -13.62 0.43 4.21
N ALA A 287 -12.75 1.01 5.05
CA ALA A 287 -13.11 2.10 5.96
C ALA A 287 -13.66 3.34 5.23
N GLY A 288 -13.11 3.65 4.04
CA GLY A 288 -13.51 4.80 3.23
C GLY A 288 -14.98 4.78 2.78
N PRO A 289 -15.42 3.80 1.96
CA PRO A 289 -16.81 3.66 1.54
C PRO A 289 -17.79 3.54 2.70
N ILE A 290 -17.41 2.87 3.79
CA ILE A 290 -18.21 2.82 5.02
C ILE A 290 -18.46 4.23 5.55
N GLY A 291 -17.41 5.07 5.66
CA GLY A 291 -17.58 6.48 6.01
C GLY A 291 -18.48 7.23 5.02
N LEU A 292 -18.25 7.06 3.70
CA LEU A 292 -19.01 7.78 2.67
C LEU A 292 -20.51 7.47 2.66
N ILE A 293 -20.91 6.24 3.00
CA ILE A 293 -22.32 5.86 3.16
C ILE A 293 -23.03 6.74 4.21
N PHE A 294 -22.32 7.14 5.26
CA PHE A 294 -22.86 8.04 6.29
C PHE A 294 -22.67 9.53 5.94
N ALA A 295 -21.71 9.89 5.08
CA ALA A 295 -21.36 11.28 4.78
C ALA A 295 -22.56 12.13 4.30
N GLY A 296 -23.29 11.64 3.29
CA GLY A 296 -24.46 12.34 2.72
C GLY A 296 -25.59 12.52 3.74
N PRO A 297 -26.15 11.43 4.31
CA PRO A 297 -27.23 11.52 5.30
C PRO A 297 -26.88 12.36 6.54
N LEU A 298 -25.62 12.33 7.02
CA LEU A 298 -25.19 13.22 8.10
C LEU A 298 -25.13 14.67 7.61
N ALA A 299 -24.52 14.96 6.45
CA ALA A 299 -24.43 16.31 5.91
C ALA A 299 -25.82 16.97 5.74
N ASP A 300 -26.85 16.20 5.37
CA ASP A 300 -28.23 16.70 5.23
C ASP A 300 -28.94 16.90 6.58
N VAL A 301 -28.70 16.05 7.58
CA VAL A 301 -29.40 16.13 8.89
C VAL A 301 -28.73 17.08 9.89
N ILE A 302 -27.39 17.06 9.98
CA ILE A 302 -26.65 17.84 10.98
C ILE A 302 -25.88 19.04 10.39
N GLY A 303 -25.85 19.19 9.06
CA GLY A 303 -25.06 20.21 8.40
C GLY A 303 -23.61 19.77 8.11
N ILE A 304 -23.05 20.30 7.03
CA ILE A 304 -21.69 19.96 6.56
C ILE A 304 -20.66 20.49 7.56
N GLU A 305 -20.91 21.66 8.15
CA GLU A 305 -20.02 22.28 9.12
C GLU A 305 -19.83 21.38 10.36
N ARG A 306 -20.90 20.72 10.83
CA ARG A 306 -20.82 19.79 11.96
C ARG A 306 -20.17 18.47 11.58
N LEU A 307 -20.33 18.01 10.34
CA LEU A 307 -19.61 16.83 9.83
C LEU A 307 -18.09 17.04 9.90
N PHE A 308 -17.60 18.23 9.54
CA PHE A 308 -16.18 18.59 9.67
C PHE A 308 -15.72 18.65 11.13
N VAL A 309 -16.53 19.21 12.05
CA VAL A 309 -16.23 19.19 13.49
C VAL A 309 -16.12 17.74 14.00
N ILE A 310 -17.04 16.86 13.63
CA ILE A 310 -17.03 15.44 14.03
C ILE A 310 -15.80 14.72 13.46
N ALA A 311 -15.46 14.96 12.18
CA ALA A 311 -14.26 14.40 11.55
C ALA A 311 -12.97 14.86 12.25
N GLY A 312 -12.87 16.16 12.55
CA GLY A 312 -11.72 16.73 13.28
C GLY A 312 -11.57 16.19 14.69
N ILE A 313 -12.68 16.07 15.44
CA ILE A 313 -12.70 15.42 16.76
C ILE A 313 -12.30 13.93 16.63
N GLY A 314 -12.82 13.21 15.64
CA GLY A 314 -12.45 11.81 15.38
C GLY A 314 -10.96 11.61 15.11
N ALA A 315 -10.38 12.45 14.25
CA ALA A 315 -8.95 12.47 13.97
C ALA A 315 -8.10 12.86 15.20
N ALA A 316 -8.54 13.84 15.99
CA ALA A 316 -7.89 14.20 17.24
C ALA A 316 -7.94 13.07 18.28
N ILE A 317 -9.07 12.35 18.40
CA ILE A 317 -9.19 11.15 19.24
C ILE A 317 -8.23 10.06 18.75
N CYS A 318 -8.10 9.84 17.44
CA CYS A 318 -7.11 8.91 16.88
C CYS A 318 -5.67 9.31 17.28
N GLY A 319 -5.33 10.60 17.23
CA GLY A 319 -4.06 11.14 17.73
C GLY A 319 -3.84 10.90 19.23
N VAL A 320 -4.85 11.17 20.06
CA VAL A 320 -4.80 10.92 21.51
C VAL A 320 -4.65 9.43 21.83
N VAL A 321 -5.39 8.56 21.15
CA VAL A 321 -5.26 7.10 21.30
C VAL A 321 -3.87 6.63 20.88
N ALA A 322 -3.30 7.17 19.79
CA ALA A 322 -1.93 6.88 19.37
C ALA A 322 -0.87 7.33 20.39
N VAL A 323 -1.11 8.41 21.14
CA VAL A 323 -0.26 8.85 22.27
C VAL A 323 -0.41 7.94 23.49
N LEU A 324 -1.65 7.61 23.87
CA LEU A 324 -1.99 6.84 25.07
C LEU A 324 -1.64 5.36 24.95
N MET A 325 -1.47 4.82 23.74
CA MET A 325 -1.02 3.45 23.51
C MET A 325 0.53 3.37 23.46
N PRO A 326 1.22 2.99 24.55
CA PRO A 326 2.69 2.84 24.52
C PRO A 326 3.14 1.74 23.54
N ILE A 327 2.26 0.80 23.22
CA ILE A 327 2.50 -0.32 22.30
C ILE A 327 2.74 0.19 20.87
N THR A 328 2.01 1.20 20.41
CA THR A 328 2.19 1.80 19.07
C THR A 328 3.39 2.76 19.11
N ARG A 329 3.46 3.66 20.11
CA ARG A 329 4.55 4.64 20.26
C ARG A 329 5.95 4.00 20.34
N GLN A 330 6.10 2.88 21.04
CA GLN A 330 7.38 2.17 21.14
C GLN A 330 7.63 1.18 19.98
N TYR A 331 6.66 0.98 19.08
CA TYR A 331 6.76 -0.02 18.02
C TYR A 331 7.96 0.23 17.11
N ASP A 332 8.05 1.44 16.55
CA ASP A 332 9.10 1.81 15.60
C ASP A 332 10.51 1.82 16.24
N ILE A 333 10.62 2.21 17.51
CA ILE A 333 11.88 2.16 18.27
C ILE A 333 12.32 0.70 18.47
N ARG A 334 11.40 -0.20 18.85
CA ARG A 334 11.67 -1.64 19.00
C ARG A 334 11.99 -2.29 17.65
N LEU A 335 11.37 -1.83 16.56
CA LEU A 335 11.64 -2.31 15.21
C LEU A 335 13.07 -1.93 14.78
N HIS A 336 13.47 -0.66 14.93
CA HIS A 336 14.85 -0.23 14.67
C HIS A 336 15.87 -0.99 15.54
N GLN A 337 15.59 -1.21 16.83
CA GLN A 337 16.45 -2.02 17.71
C GLN A 337 16.56 -3.49 17.27
N LYS A 338 15.47 -4.08 16.77
CA LYS A 338 15.46 -5.46 16.25
C LYS A 338 16.30 -5.57 14.98
N LEU A 339 16.15 -4.61 14.07
CA LEU A 339 16.91 -4.56 12.81
C LEU A 339 18.41 -4.30 13.04
N ALA A 340 18.76 -3.43 14.00
CA ALA A 340 20.16 -3.21 14.39
C ALA A 340 20.80 -4.52 14.89
N LYS A 341 20.15 -5.24 15.80
CA LYS A 341 20.65 -6.53 16.32
C LYS A 341 20.82 -7.62 15.24
N LEU A 342 19.93 -7.66 14.26
CA LEU A 342 20.05 -8.57 13.11
C LEU A 342 21.22 -8.18 12.19
N THR A 343 21.56 -6.89 12.11
CA THR A 343 22.72 -6.42 11.34
C THR A 343 24.04 -6.68 12.09
N GLU A 344 24.02 -6.65 13.42
CA GLU A 344 25.17 -6.95 14.30
C GLU A 344 25.42 -8.46 14.51
N GLN A 345 24.48 -9.33 14.13
CA GLN A 345 24.63 -10.80 14.20
C GLN A 345 24.33 -11.46 12.84
N PRO A 346 25.26 -11.41 11.87
CA PRO A 346 25.03 -11.98 10.52
C PRO A 346 25.01 -13.52 10.49
N ASP A 347 25.68 -14.18 11.43
CA ASP A 347 25.83 -15.64 11.50
C ASP A 347 25.58 -16.16 12.92
N LYS A 348 24.47 -16.88 13.12
CA LYS A 348 24.26 -17.93 14.14
C LYS A 348 23.13 -18.88 13.74
#